data_AF-A0A7W0UKU4-F1
#
_entry.id   AF-A0A7W0UKU4-F1
#
_cell.length_a   1.000
_cell.length_b   1.000
_cell.length_c   1.000
_cell.angle_alpha   90.00
_cell.angle_beta   90.00
_cell.angle_gamma   90.00
#
_symmetry.space_group_name_H-M   'P 1'
#
loop_
_entity.id
_entity.type
_entity.pdbx_description
1 polymer ?
#
loop_
_entity_poly.entity_id
_entity_poly.type
_entity_poly.pdbx_seq_one_letter_code
_entity_poly.pdbx_strand_id
1 'polypeptide(L)'
;MMAAVGELEAVIGTKPACELLGVKRATLYRRRSPQPVRPATLRRPAPRALSEPERAVVLGVLHSERFCDTAPAEVVATLLDEGT
;
A
#
# COMPACT_ATOMS: atom_id res chain seq x y z
N MET A 1 7.61 19.22 17.54
CA MET A 1 8.27 19.76 16.33
C MET A 1 7.40 20.76 15.56
N MET A 2 6.19 20.40 15.09
CA MET A 2 5.34 21.34 14.33
C MET A 2 4.82 22.53 15.16
N ALA A 3 4.53 22.33 16.45
CA ALA A 3 4.16 23.41 17.37
C ALA A 3 5.30 24.43 17.52
N ALA A 4 6.53 23.95 17.74
CA ALA A 4 7.73 24.79 17.80
C ALA A 4 7.99 25.61 16.51
N VAL A 5 7.64 25.07 15.33
CA VAL A 5 7.69 25.85 14.08
C VAL A 5 6.71 27.01 14.11
N GLY A 6 5.51 26.83 14.66
CA GLY A 6 4.52 27.89 14.79
C GLY A 6 4.93 29.00 15.76
N GLU A 7 5.53 28.64 16.90
CA GLU A 7 6.07 29.59 17.89
C GLU A 7 7.19 30.44 17.28
N LEU A 8 8.14 29.79 16.59
CA LEU A 8 9.29 30.46 16.02
C LEU A 8 8.93 31.28 14.76
N GLU A 9 7.98 30.81 13.96
CA GLU A 9 7.46 31.55 12.79
C GLU A 9 6.90 32.92 13.15
N ALA A 10 6.28 33.08 14.31
CA ALA A 10 5.77 34.38 14.77
C ALA A 10 6.88 35.42 14.99
N VAL A 11 8.11 34.96 15.24
CA VAL A 11 9.27 35.82 15.55
C VAL A 11 10.15 36.05 14.33
N ILE A 12 10.46 34.99 13.57
CA ILE A 12 11.45 35.04 12.47
C ILE A 12 10.87 34.72 11.09
N GLY A 13 9.58 34.39 11.01
CA GLY A 13 8.92 33.97 9.77
C GLY A 13 9.12 32.49 9.44
N THR A 14 8.29 31.99 8.53
CA THR A 14 8.10 30.54 8.30
C THR A 14 9.34 29.83 7.76
N LYS A 15 10.06 30.44 6.82
CA LYS A 15 11.21 29.83 6.15
C LYS A 15 12.38 29.58 7.11
N PRO A 16 12.91 30.60 7.83
CA PRO A 16 14.02 30.37 8.76
C PRO A 16 13.61 29.50 9.96
N ALA A 17 12.35 29.57 10.41
CA ALA A 17 11.85 28.65 11.44
C ALA A 17 11.86 27.18 11.00
N CYS A 18 11.45 26.92 9.75
CA CYS A 18 11.50 25.60 9.15
C CYS A 18 12.95 25.09 8.98
N GLU A 19 13.86 25.95 8.51
CA GLU A 19 15.28 25.61 8.33
C GLU A 19 15.97 25.29 9.66
N LEU A 20 15.76 26.12 10.69
CA LEU A 20 16.35 25.92 12.03
C LEU A 20 15.88 24.61 12.68
N LEU A 21 14.61 24.27 12.52
CA LEU A 21 13.99 23.08 13.12
C LEU A 21 14.08 21.83 12.23
N GLY A 22 14.76 21.91 11.07
CA GLY A 22 14.91 20.78 10.14
C GLY A 22 13.59 20.31 9.51
N VAL A 23 12.57 21.17 9.46
CA VAL A 23 11.25 20.84 8.92
C VAL A 23 11.15 21.30 7.47
N LYS A 24 10.78 20.39 6.55
CA LYS A 24 10.45 20.80 5.16
C LYS A 24 9.19 21.67 5.16
N ARG A 25 9.24 22.87 4.58
CA ARG A 25 8.08 23.78 4.42
C ARG A 25 6.84 23.08 3.85
N ALA A 26 7.02 22.17 2.89
CA ALA A 26 5.93 21.37 2.32
C ALA A 26 5.18 20.53 3.38
N THR A 27 5.88 20.01 4.39
CA THR A 27 5.27 19.27 5.50
C THR A 27 4.48 20.19 6.43
N LEU A 28 4.95 21.42 6.67
CA LEU A 28 4.20 22.43 7.41
C LEU A 28 2.87 22.75 6.73
N TYR A 29 2.89 23.09 5.44
CA TYR A 29 1.67 23.42 4.72
C TYR A 29 0.71 22.24 4.57
N ARG A 30 1.20 21.02 4.31
CA ARG A 30 0.35 19.81 4.28
C ARG A 30 -0.34 19.52 5.61
N ARG A 31 0.29 19.85 6.73
CA ARG A 31 -0.34 19.67 8.06
C ARG A 31 -1.32 20.78 8.41
N ARG A 32 -1.06 22.02 7.97
CA ARG A 32 -1.99 23.16 8.15
C ARG A 32 -3.24 23.05 7.29
N SER A 33 -3.10 22.47 6.10
CA SER A 33 -4.21 22.22 5.19
C SER A 33 -4.23 20.72 4.86
N PRO A 34 -4.71 19.88 5.80
CA PRO A 34 -4.84 18.47 5.54
C PRO A 34 -5.80 18.29 4.37
N GLN A 35 -5.44 17.44 3.41
CA GLN A 35 -6.38 17.11 2.35
C GLN A 35 -7.63 16.46 2.97
N PRO A 36 -8.82 16.76 2.46
CA PRO A 36 -10.03 16.07 2.90
C PRO A 36 -9.83 14.57 2.75
N VAL A 37 -10.31 13.81 3.74
CA VAL A 37 -10.29 12.34 3.68
C VAL A 37 -11.06 11.94 2.42
N ARG A 38 -10.34 11.53 1.39
CA ARG A 38 -10.97 11.00 0.18
C ARG A 38 -11.44 9.59 0.52
N PRO A 39 -12.68 9.21 0.13
CA PRO A 39 -13.07 7.82 0.22
C PRO A 39 -12.03 6.99 -0.52
N ALA A 40 -11.61 5.87 0.07
CA ALA A 40 -10.68 4.97 -0.58
C ALA A 40 -11.30 4.55 -1.92
N THR A 41 -10.65 4.91 -3.02
CA THR A 41 -11.07 4.42 -4.32
C THR A 41 -10.69 2.95 -4.39
N LEU A 42 -11.71 2.08 -4.45
CA LEU A 42 -11.47 0.68 -4.74
C LEU A 42 -10.79 0.61 -6.11
N ARG A 43 -9.60 0.02 -6.15
CA ARG A 43 -8.92 -0.21 -7.43
C ARG A 43 -9.80 -1.13 -8.25
N ARG A 44 -10.00 -0.79 -9.52
CA ARG A 44 -10.66 -1.70 -10.46
C ARG A 44 -9.87 -3.00 -10.53
N PRO A 45 -10.53 -4.17 -10.47
CA PRO A 45 -9.86 -5.44 -10.68
C PRO A 45 -9.13 -5.45 -12.02
N ALA A 46 -8.00 -6.15 -12.08
CA ALA A 46 -7.32 -6.37 -13.34
C ALA A 46 -8.24 -7.18 -14.29
N PRO A 47 -8.16 -6.98 -15.62
CA PRO A 47 -8.98 -7.74 -16.56
C PRO A 47 -8.80 -9.27 -16.48
N ARG A 48 -7.67 -9.72 -15.93
CA ARG A 48 -7.34 -11.15 -15.73
C ARG A 48 -7.35 -11.54 -14.25
N ALA A 49 -7.99 -10.74 -13.40
CA ALA A 49 -8.19 -11.12 -12.01
C ALA A 49 -9.11 -12.34 -11.97
N LEU A 50 -8.76 -13.34 -11.16
CA LEU A 50 -9.65 -14.45 -10.88
C LEU A 50 -10.91 -13.91 -10.21
N SER A 51 -12.05 -14.41 -10.66
CA SER A 51 -13.31 -14.33 -9.95
C SER A 51 -13.23 -15.14 -8.65
N GLU A 52 -14.12 -14.85 -7.70
CA GLU A 52 -14.19 -15.59 -6.44
C GLU A 52 -14.35 -17.11 -6.62
N PRO A 53 -15.19 -17.63 -7.54
CA PRO A 53 -15.28 -19.08 -7.77
C PRO A 53 -13.97 -19.66 -8.35
N GLU A 54 -13.30 -18.97 -9.27
CA GLU A 54 -12.01 -19.43 -9.80
C GLU A 54 -10.94 -19.50 -8.70
N ARG A 55 -10.91 -18.49 -7.82
CA ARG A 55 -10.02 -18.46 -6.66
C ARG A 55 -10.28 -19.61 -5.71
N ALA A 56 -11.56 -19.94 -5.47
CA ALA A 56 -11.92 -21.08 -4.63
C ALA A 56 -11.43 -22.42 -5.21
N VAL A 57 -11.53 -22.60 -6.53
CA VAL A 57 -11.01 -23.79 -7.22
C VAL A 57 -9.50 -23.89 -7.06
N VAL A 58 -8.76 -22.81 -7.32
CA VAL A 58 -7.29 -22.79 -7.16
C VAL A 58 -6.88 -23.13 -5.74
N LEU A 59 -7.55 -22.55 -4.73
CA LEU A 59 -7.27 -22.86 -3.33
C LEU A 59 -7.60 -24.31 -2.99
N GLY A 60 -8.66 -24.89 -3.56
CA GLY A 60 -8.98 -26.31 -3.40
C GLY A 60 -7.88 -27.23 -3.90
N VAL A 61 -7.28 -26.92 -5.06
CA VAL A 61 -6.14 -27.68 -5.60
C VAL A 61 -4.91 -27.52 -4.70
N LEU A 62 -4.56 -26.29 -4.33
CA LEU A 62 -3.39 -26.02 -3.49
C LEU A 62 -3.50 -26.62 -2.08
N HIS A 63 -4.70 -26.78 -1.55
CA HIS A 63 -4.95 -27.41 -0.25
C HIS A 63 -5.21 -28.92 -0.34
N SER A 64 -5.16 -29.53 -1.52
CA SER A 64 -5.33 -30.98 -1.64
C SER A 64 -4.15 -31.74 -1.00
N GLU A 65 -4.40 -32.98 -0.55
CA GLU A 65 -3.36 -33.83 0.04
C GLU A 65 -2.15 -34.03 -0.88
N ARG A 66 -2.35 -33.93 -2.20
CA ARG A 66 -1.29 -34.05 -3.20
C ARG A 66 -0.29 -32.89 -3.14
N PHE A 67 -0.75 -31.68 -2.79
CA PHE A 67 0.03 -30.44 -2.93
C PHE A 67 0.16 -29.65 -1.63
N CYS A 68 -0.37 -30.15 -0.51
CA CYS A 68 -0.41 -29.43 0.76
C CYS A 68 0.99 -29.04 1.29
N ASP A 69 2.03 -29.82 0.95
CA ASP A 69 3.42 -29.58 1.35
C ASP A 69 4.31 -29.05 0.21
N THR A 70 3.73 -28.73 -0.95
CA THR A 70 4.45 -28.27 -2.14
C THR A 70 4.36 -26.75 -2.28
N ALA A 71 5.45 -26.10 -2.72
CA ALA A 71 5.41 -24.67 -2.99
C ALA A 71 4.49 -24.37 -4.19
N PRO A 72 3.67 -23.29 -4.15
CA PRO A 72 2.73 -22.99 -5.25
C PRO A 72 3.35 -22.90 -6.64
N ALA A 73 4.61 -22.46 -6.75
CA ALA A 73 5.32 -22.40 -8.03
C ALA A 73 5.61 -23.80 -8.62
N GLU A 74 5.92 -24.78 -7.78
CA GLU A 74 6.18 -26.16 -8.19
C GLU A 74 4.88 -26.88 -8.57
N VAL A 75 3.78 -26.58 -7.87
CA VAL A 75 2.45 -27.08 -8.25
C VAL A 75 2.09 -26.61 -9.65
N VAL A 76 2.29 -25.32 -9.96
CA VAL A 76 2.02 -24.77 -11.30
C VAL A 76 2.88 -25.46 -12.37
N ALA A 77 4.18 -25.65 -12.11
CA ALA A 77 5.05 -26.35 -13.06
C ALA A 77 4.59 -27.79 -13.32
N THR A 78 4.27 -28.53 -12.23
CA THR A 78 3.78 -29.92 -12.30
C THR A 78 2.49 -30.03 -13.12
N LEU A 79 1.53 -29.14 -12.84
CA LEU A 79 0.24 -29.09 -13.54
C LEU A 79 0.42 -28.74 -15.03
N LEU A 80 1.31 -27.78 -15.35
CA LEU A 80 1.65 -27.44 -16.72
C LEU A 80 2.32 -28.61 -17.47
N ASP A 81 3.21 -29.35 -16.82
CA ASP A 81 3.84 -30.55 -17.39
C ASP A 81 2.82 -31.68 -17.65
N GLU A 82 1.79 -31.78 -16.81
CA GLU A 82 0.66 -32.71 -16.96
C GLU A 82 -0.37 -32.27 -18.02
N GLY A 83 -0.31 -31.00 -18.45
CA GLY A 83 -1.25 -30.43 -19.42
C GLY A 83 -2.63 -30.12 -18.83
N THR A 84 -2.71 -29.94 -17.50
CA THR A 84 -3.94 -29.67 -16.75
C THR A 84 -3.78 -28.41 -15.92
#